data_AF-A0A8T4P8X9-F1
#
_entry.id   AF-A0A8T4P8X9-F1
#
_cell.length_a   1.000
_cell.length_b   1.000
_cell.length_c   1.000
_cell.angle_alpha   90.00
_cell.angle_beta   90.00
_cell.angle_gamma   90.00
#
_symmetry.space_group_name_H-M   'P 1'
#
loop_
_entity.id
_entity.type
_entity.pdbx_description
1 polymer ?
#
loop_
_entity_poly.entity_id
_entity_poly.type
_entity_poly.pdbx_seq_one_letter_code
_entity_poly.pdbx_strand_id
1 'polypeptide(L)' 'MMKGTPSMGKKSGKKNMIHCRRCGRRTYHIAKKVCSSC' A
#
# COMPACT_ATOMS: atom_id res chain seq x y z
N MET A 1 -11.03 -16.04 11.07
CA MET A 1 -10.05 -15.48 10.10
C MET A 1 -9.33 -16.63 9.43
N MET A 2 -9.63 -16.92 8.16
CA MET A 2 -8.95 -18.00 7.43
C MET A 2 -7.56 -17.51 6.98
N LYS A 3 -6.51 -18.25 7.29
CA LYS A 3 -5.14 -17.96 6.82
C LYS A 3 -4.97 -18.51 5.38
N GLY A 4 -4.09 -17.90 4.60
CA GLY A 4 -3.73 -18.37 3.25
C GLY A 4 -4.39 -17.63 2.08
N THR A 5 -4.39 -18.25 0.92
CA THR A 5 -4.85 -17.71 -0.38
C THR A 5 -6.21 -16.99 -0.36
N PRO A 6 -7.28 -17.50 0.29
CA PRO A 6 -8.58 -16.80 0.30
C PRO A 6 -8.53 -15.45 1.01
N SER A 7 -7.56 -15.23 1.92
CA SER A 7 -7.38 -13.95 2.60
C SER A 7 -6.66 -12.91 1.74
N MET A 8 -5.88 -13.32 0.73
CA MET A 8 -5.17 -12.41 -0.18
C MET A 8 -6.10 -11.83 -1.24
N GLY A 9 -7.09 -12.60 -1.73
CA GLY A 9 -8.11 -12.09 -2.66
C GLY A 9 -8.91 -10.91 -2.10
N LYS A 10 -9.14 -10.89 -0.77
CA LYS A 10 -9.80 -9.78 -0.08
C LYS A 10 -8.94 -8.50 0.02
N LYS A 11 -7.64 -8.59 -0.22
CA LYS A 11 -6.68 -7.46 -0.12
C LYS A 11 -6.45 -6.75 -1.46
N SER A 12 -6.92 -7.31 -2.58
CA SER A 12 -6.66 -6.78 -3.93
C SER A 12 -7.36 -5.45 -4.23
N GLY A 13 -8.46 -5.12 -3.53
CA GLY A 13 -9.30 -3.97 -3.87
C GLY A 13 -8.77 -2.60 -3.39
N LYS A 14 -7.91 -2.54 -2.37
CA LYS A 14 -7.45 -1.28 -1.77
C LYS A 14 -5.93 -1.15 -1.88
N LYS A 15 -5.46 -0.23 -2.72
CA LYS A 15 -4.04 0.12 -2.82
C LYS A 15 -3.71 1.21 -1.81
N ASN A 16 -3.00 0.85 -0.73
CA ASN A 16 -2.57 1.81 0.30
C ASN A 16 -1.32 2.61 -0.10
N MET A 17 -0.56 2.11 -1.09
CA MET A 17 0.69 2.71 -1.56
C MET A 17 0.55 3.31 -2.96
N ILE A 18 0.92 4.59 -3.09
CA ILE A 18 0.98 5.37 -4.34
C ILE A 18 2.39 5.91 -4.59
N HIS A 19 2.58 6.49 -5.77
CA HIS A 19 3.79 7.22 -6.11
C HIS A 19 3.93 8.46 -5.21
N CYS A 20 5.09 8.58 -4.56
CA CYS A 20 5.40 9.74 -3.76
C CYS A 20 5.64 10.96 -4.65
N ARG A 21 5.03 12.09 -4.29
CA ARG A 21 5.21 13.37 -5.00
C ARG A 21 6.62 13.97 -4.88
N ARG A 22 7.45 13.49 -3.94
CA ARG A 22 8.83 13.97 -3.74
C ARG A 22 9.86 13.13 -4.50
N CYS A 23 9.85 11.82 -4.27
CA CYS A 23 10.89 10.91 -4.79
C CYS A 23 10.44 10.04 -5.97
N GLY A 24 9.18 10.12 -6.39
CA GLY A 24 8.64 9.37 -7.54
C GLY A 24 8.42 7.87 -7.30
N ARG A 25 8.95 7.29 -6.21
CA ARG A 25 8.79 5.87 -5.88
C ARG A 25 7.39 5.54 -5.39
N ARG A 26 6.89 4.33 -5.66
CA ARG A 26 5.59 3.83 -5.16
C ARG A 26 5.63 3.43 -3.68
N THR A 27 6.07 4.35 -2.83
CA THR A 27 6.33 4.13 -1.40
C THR A 27 5.57 5.10 -0.49
N TYR A 28 4.67 5.93 -1.04
CA TYR A 28 3.87 6.84 -0.24
C TYR A 28 2.59 6.16 0.26
N HIS A 29 2.43 6.11 1.58
CA HIS A 29 1.30 5.46 2.24
C HIS A 29 0.15 6.46 2.45
N ILE A 30 -0.95 6.30 1.70
CA ILE A 30 -2.06 7.26 1.65
C ILE A 30 -2.66 7.52 3.03
N ALA A 31 -2.95 6.44 3.79
CA ALA A 31 -3.59 6.55 5.09
C ALA A 31 -2.69 7.19 6.17
N LYS A 32 -1.37 7.03 6.06
CA LYS A 32 -0.40 7.55 7.04
C LYS A 32 0.20 8.88 6.60
N LYS A 33 -0.04 9.29 5.34
CA LYS A 33 0.54 10.46 4.68
C LYS A 33 2.08 10.54 4.74
N VAL A 34 2.74 9.39 4.84
CA VAL A 34 4.21 9.29 5.00
C VAL A 34 4.81 8.51 3.83
N CYS A 35 5.97 8.99 3.37
CA CYS A 35 6.84 8.33 2.40
C CYS A 35 7.79 7.39 3.14
N SER A 36 7.82 6.10 2.81
CA SER A 36 8.81 5.17 3.40
C SER A 36 10.22 5.37 2.86
N SER A 37 10.42 6.23 1.86
CA SER A 37 11.72 6.47 1.24
C SER A 37 12.38 7.82 1.53
N CYS A 38 11.64 8.86 1.98
CA CYS A 38 12.07 10.25 1.79
C CYS A 38 11.79 11.24 2.94
#